data_AF-A0A964R9M9-F1
#
_entry.id   AF-A0A964R9M9-F1
#
_cell.length_a   1.000
_cell.length_b   1.000
_cell.length_c   1.000
_cell.angle_alpha   90.00
_cell.angle_beta   90.00
_cell.angle_gamma   90.00
#
_symmetry.space_group_name_H-M   'P 1'
#
loop_
_entity.id
_entity.type
_entity.pdbx_description
1 polymer ?
#
loop_
_entity_poly.entity_id
_entity_poly.type
_entity_poly.pdbx_seq_one_letter_code
_entity_poly.pdbx_strand_id
1 'polypeptide(L)' 'AAELITQVKKSVTIDWTLRESARARIKVMVKRILNKYGYPPDLQEEAVKTVLAQAELLCAEWV' A
#
# COMPACT_ATOMS: atom_id res chain seq x y z
N ALA A 1 11.80 -15.44 -28.16
CA ALA A 1 10.61 -15.10 -27.36
C ALA A 1 10.85 -15.00 -25.83
N ALA A 2 12.07 -15.27 -25.30
CA ALA A 2 12.34 -15.22 -23.86
C ALA A 2 12.68 -13.82 -23.31
N GLU A 3 13.10 -12.88 -24.17
CA GLU A 3 13.55 -11.55 -23.77
C GLU A 3 12.39 -10.66 -23.28
N LEU A 4 11.25 -10.73 -23.96
CA LEU A 4 10.05 -9.97 -23.62
C LEU A 4 9.49 -10.36 -22.24
N ILE A 5 9.49 -11.66 -21.94
CA ILE A 5 8.99 -12.19 -20.66
C ILE A 5 9.88 -11.74 -19.50
N THR A 6 11.19 -11.62 -19.73
CA THR A 6 12.15 -11.17 -18.71
C THR A 6 11.95 -9.68 -18.38
N GLN A 7 11.70 -8.85 -19.40
CA GLN A 7 11.42 -7.42 -19.19
C GLN A 7 10.05 -7.16 -18.54
N VAL A 8 9.02 -7.91 -18.93
CA VAL A 8 7.69 -7.82 -18.29
C VAL A 8 7.77 -8.29 -16.84
N LYS A 9 8.46 -9.39 -16.55
CA LYS A 9 8.69 -9.83 -15.17
C LYS A 9 9.44 -8.78 -14.36
N LYS A 10 10.50 -8.16 -14.89
CA LYS A 10 11.22 -7.08 -14.18
C LYS A 10 10.32 -5.86 -13.90
N SER A 11 9.50 -5.44 -14.87
CA SER A 11 8.60 -4.29 -14.67
C SER A 11 7.49 -4.61 -13.66
N VAL A 12 6.88 -5.80 -13.74
CA VAL A 12 5.84 -6.24 -12.80
C VAL A 12 6.39 -6.40 -11.37
N THR A 13 7.63 -6.89 -11.21
CA THR A 13 8.26 -6.96 -9.89
C THR A 13 8.50 -5.55 -9.31
N ILE A 14 8.89 -4.58 -10.14
CA ILE A 14 9.11 -3.19 -9.71
C ILE A 14 7.80 -2.56 -9.23
N ASP A 15 6.71 -2.72 -9.97
CA ASP A 15 5.39 -2.20 -9.59
C ASP A 15 4.87 -2.82 -8.29
N TRP A 16 5.06 -4.14 -8.09
CA TRP A 16 4.66 -4.79 -6.85
C TRP A 16 5.51 -4.33 -5.66
N THR A 17 6.83 -4.24 -5.83
CA THR A 17 7.74 -3.77 -4.78
C THR A 17 7.48 -2.31 -4.41
N LEU A 18 7.14 -1.47 -5.39
CA LEU A 18 6.75 -0.08 -5.20
C LEU A 18 5.42 0.02 -4.46
N ARG A 19 4.42 -0.81 -4.82
CA ARG A 19 3.14 -0.91 -4.11
C ARG A 19 3.32 -1.37 -2.67
N GLU A 20 4.11 -2.41 -2.41
CA GLU A 20 4.38 -2.89 -1.04
C GLU A 20 5.09 -1.83 -0.20
N SER A 21 6.08 -1.15 -0.77
CA SER A 21 6.80 -0.06 -0.10
C SER A 21 5.87 1.12 0.22
N ALA A 22 4.98 1.50 -0.70
CA ALA A 22 3.97 2.51 -0.47
C ALA A 22 2.98 2.07 0.62
N ARG A 23 2.52 0.80 0.58
CA ARG A 23 1.62 0.22 1.58
C ARG A 23 2.21 0.24 2.99
N ALA A 24 3.49 -0.09 3.12
CA ALA A 24 4.21 -0.05 4.38
C ALA A 24 4.31 1.39 4.93
N ARG A 25 4.63 2.37 4.07
CA ARG A 25 4.68 3.80 4.46
C ARG A 25 3.31 4.31 4.92
N ILE A 26 2.23 3.98 4.20
CA ILE A 26 0.87 4.35 4.57
C ILE A 26 0.47 3.75 5.91
N LYS A 27 0.74 2.44 6.15
CA LYS A 27 0.48 1.80 7.45
C LYS A 27 1.15 2.54 8.61
N VAL A 28 2.43 2.90 8.46
CA VAL A 28 3.18 3.62 9.51
C VAL A 28 2.59 5.00 9.76
N MET A 29 2.22 5.72 8.70
CA MET A 29 1.62 7.05 8.79
C MET A 29 0.26 7.01 9.49
N VAL A 30 -0.61 6.08 9.09
CA VAL A 30 -1.94 5.90 9.68
C VAL A 30 -1.84 5.50 11.14
N LYS A 31 -0.97 4.52 11.48
CA LYS A 31 -0.73 4.15 12.88
C LYS A 31 -0.23 5.33 13.72
N ARG A 32 0.67 6.16 13.20
CA ARG A 32 1.15 7.37 13.89
C ARG A 32 0.01 8.35 14.17
N ILE A 33 -0.87 8.58 13.19
CA ILE A 33 -2.02 9.48 13.32
C ILE A 33 -2.98 8.93 14.38
N LEU A 34 -3.39 7.67 14.27
CA LEU A 34 -4.31 7.04 15.22
C LEU A 34 -3.76 7.06 16.65
N ASN A 35 -2.47 6.80 16.83
CA ASN A 35 -1.83 6.84 18.15
C ASN A 35 -1.80 8.27 18.72
N LYS A 36 -1.61 9.30 17.87
CA LYS A 36 -1.69 10.72 18.27
C LYS A 36 -3.09 11.11 18.74
N TYR A 37 -4.14 10.51 18.20
CA TYR A 37 -5.53 10.75 18.60
C TYR A 37 -6.04 9.80 19.70
N GLY A 38 -5.18 8.95 20.28
CA GLY A 38 -5.57 8.05 21.37
C GLY A 38 -6.48 6.89 20.92
N TYR A 39 -6.44 6.50 19.65
CA TYR A 39 -7.29 5.44 19.12
C TYR A 39 -6.88 4.07 19.70
N PRO A 40 -7.83 3.28 20.24
CA PRO A 40 -7.53 1.99 20.84
C PRO A 40 -7.03 0.99 19.78
N PRO A 41 -6.07 0.11 20.12
CA PRO A 41 -5.39 -0.78 19.17
C PRO A 41 -6.34 -1.73 18.43
N ASP A 42 -7.43 -2.17 19.08
CA ASP A 42 -8.49 -2.98 18.45
C ASP A 42 -9.11 -2.30 17.21
N LEU A 43 -9.36 -0.99 17.28
CA LEU A 43 -9.97 -0.24 16.19
C LEU A 43 -8.92 0.31 15.20
N GLN A 44 -7.63 0.30 15.58
CA GLN A 44 -6.57 0.74 14.67
C GLN A 44 -6.42 -0.18 13.46
N GLU A 45 -6.61 -1.48 13.65
CA GLU A 45 -6.41 -2.45 12.57
C GLU A 45 -7.47 -2.30 11.47
N GLU A 46 -8.72 -2.05 11.86
CA GLU A 46 -9.82 -1.79 10.94
C GLU A 46 -9.64 -0.45 10.21
N ALA A 47 -9.28 0.61 10.93
CA ALA A 47 -8.98 1.92 10.33
C ALA A 47 -7.83 1.85 9.31
N VAL A 48 -6.77 1.09 9.62
CA VAL A 48 -5.65 0.86 8.70
C VAL A 48 -6.10 0.10 7.45
N LYS A 49 -6.95 -0.93 7.58
CA LYS A 49 -7.51 -1.66 6.42
C LYS A 49 -8.32 -0.74 5.52
N THR A 50 -9.18 0.11 6.09
CA THR A 50 -10.02 1.04 5.32
C THR A 50 -9.19 2.06 4.55
N VAL A 51 -8.18 2.65 5.20
CA VAL A 51 -7.30 3.63 4.52
C VAL A 51 -6.46 2.96 3.42
N LEU A 52 -6.03 1.71 3.62
CA LEU A 52 -5.34 0.95 2.59
C LEU A 52 -6.25 0.65 1.39
N ALA A 53 -7.48 0.23 1.62
CA ALA A 53 -8.45 -0.01 0.54
C ALA A 53 -8.75 1.27 -0.25
N GLN A 54 -8.89 2.41 0.44
CA GLN A 54 -9.06 3.72 -0.19
C GLN A 54 -7.83 4.14 -1.00
N ALA A 55 -6.62 3.93 -0.45
CA ALA A 55 -5.38 4.23 -1.17
C ALA A 55 -5.17 3.33 -2.40
N GLU A 56 -5.58 2.06 -2.33
CA GLU A 56 -5.54 1.12 -3.45
C GLU A 56 -6.52 1.54 -4.56
N LEU A 57 -7.72 1.98 -4.20
CA LEU A 57 -8.71 2.55 -5.13
C LEU A 57 -8.21 3.83 -5.80
N LEU A 58 -7.67 4.76 -5.01
CA LEU A 58 -7.07 6.00 -5.52
C LEU A 58 -5.91 5.69 -6.48
N CYS A 59 -5.00 4.77 -6.14
CA CYS A 59 -3.91 4.42 -7.06
C CYS A 59 -4.38 3.74 -8.36
N ALA A 60 -5.54 3.08 -8.37
CA ALA A 60 -6.10 2.47 -9.58
C ALA A 60 -6.69 3.52 -10.54
N GLU A 61 -7.07 4.69 -10.04
CA GLU A 61 -7.67 5.77 -10.83
C GLU A 61 -6.61 6.72 -11.44
N TRP A 62 -5.35 6.61 -11.00
CA TRP A 62 -4.23 7.43 -11.48
C TRP A 62 -3.32 6.69 -12.49
N VAL A 63 -3.78 5.55 -13.02
CA VAL A 63 -3.13 4.76 -14.09
C VAL A 63 -3.90 4.92 -15.39
#